data_AF-A0A519P817-F1
#
_entry.id   AF-A0A519P817-F1
#
_cell.length_a   1.000
_cell.length_b   1.000
_cell.length_c   1.000
_cell.angle_alpha   90.00
_cell.angle_beta   90.00
_cell.angle_gamma   90.00
#
_symmetry.space_group_name_H-M   'P 1'
#
loop_
_entity.id
_entity.type
_entity.pdbx_description
1 polymer ?
#
loop_
_entity_poly.entity_id
_entity_poly.type
_entity_poly.pdbx_seq_one_letter_code
_entity_poly.pdbx_strand_id
1 'polypeptide(L)'
;IYMTRPAEAREAAEDAAMVQGAELFDSFKSLLEQIAGEGRLKRDVKASAQALWAGSHGVVSLLITKPYFDWAERQLFADTMLDSLFEGMIRS
;
A
#
# COMPACT_ATOMS: atom_id res chain seq x y z
N ILE A 1 -17.53 -10.39 33.76
CA ILE A 1 -16.74 -9.71 32.71
C ILE A 1 -16.21 -10.82 31.80
N TYR A 2 -16.77 -10.97 30.59
CA TYR A 2 -16.26 -11.93 29.61
C TYR A 2 -15.05 -11.27 28.93
N MET A 3 -13.84 -11.60 29.39
CA MET A 3 -12.61 -11.20 28.70
C MET A 3 -12.41 -12.20 27.57
N THR A 4 -12.50 -11.73 26.32
CA THR A 4 -12.16 -12.50 25.12
C THR A 4 -10.81 -13.17 25.33
N ARG A 5 -10.70 -14.47 25.05
CA ARG A 5 -9.45 -15.18 25.29
C ARG A 5 -8.35 -14.59 24.39
N PRO A 6 -7.10 -14.48 24.85
CA PRO A 6 -6.03 -13.84 24.08
C PRO A 6 -5.83 -14.40 22.66
N ALA A 7 -6.13 -15.70 22.45
CA ALA A 7 -6.07 -16.34 21.14
C ALA A 7 -7.20 -15.86 20.20
N GLU A 8 -8.44 -15.82 20.70
CA GLU A 8 -9.61 -15.33 19.95
C GLU A 8 -9.46 -13.84 19.59
N ALA A 9 -8.87 -13.04 20.49
CA ALA A 9 -8.59 -11.63 20.23
C ALA A 9 -7.50 -11.44 19.16
N ARG A 10 -6.52 -12.34 19.08
CA ARG A 10 -5.46 -12.31 18.06
C ARG A 10 -5.98 -12.73 16.70
N GLU A 11 -6.76 -13.82 16.62
CA GLU A 11 -7.40 -14.29 15.39
C GLU A 11 -8.32 -13.22 14.80
N ALA A 12 -9.16 -12.59 15.64
CA ALA A 12 -10.00 -11.48 15.21
C ALA A 12 -9.21 -10.25 14.72
N ALA A 13 -8.04 -9.97 15.30
CA ALA A 13 -7.18 -8.88 14.84
C ALA A 13 -6.48 -9.21 13.52
N GLU A 14 -6.07 -10.47 13.32
CA GLU A 14 -5.50 -10.96 12.06
C GLU A 14 -6.55 -10.91 10.94
N ASP A 15 -7.79 -11.35 11.20
CA ASP A 15 -8.91 -11.27 10.26
C ASP A 15 -9.25 -9.81 9.89
N ALA A 16 -9.32 -8.92 10.88
CA ALA A 16 -9.59 -7.50 10.65
C ALA A 16 -8.47 -6.84 9.81
N ALA A 17 -7.21 -7.19 10.08
CA ALA A 17 -6.07 -6.71 9.30
C ALA A 17 -6.09 -7.24 7.86
N MET A 18 -6.51 -8.50 7.66
CA MET A 18 -6.68 -9.08 6.32
C MET A 18 -7.80 -8.39 5.53
N VAL A 19 -8.96 -8.15 6.15
CA VAL A 19 -10.08 -7.45 5.51
C VAL A 19 -9.68 -6.01 5.14
N GLN A 20 -9.12 -5.25 6.09
CA GLN A 20 -8.65 -3.88 5.83
C GLN A 20 -7.56 -3.85 4.75
N GLY A 21 -6.69 -4.86 4.74
CA GLY A 21 -5.68 -5.02 3.71
C GLY A 21 -6.29 -5.21 2.32
N ALA A 22 -7.28 -6.10 2.19
CA ALA A 22 -7.96 -6.34 0.93
C ALA A 22 -8.73 -5.12 0.42
N GLU A 23 -9.45 -4.41 1.29
CA GLU A 23 -10.21 -3.20 0.93
C GLU A 23 -9.32 -2.06 0.43
N LEU A 24 -8.18 -1.84 1.09
CA LEU A 24 -7.22 -0.82 0.65
C LEU A 24 -6.59 -1.21 -0.69
N PHE A 25 -6.29 -2.49 -0.90
CA PHE A 25 -5.75 -2.97 -2.18
C PHE A 25 -6.76 -2.75 -3.31
N ASP A 26 -8.03 -3.10 -3.08
CA ASP A 26 -9.11 -2.89 -4.05
C ASP A 26 -9.32 -1.41 -4.35
N SER A 27 -9.07 -0.52 -3.40
CA SER A 27 -9.10 0.93 -3.64
C SER A 27 -8.03 1.37 -4.64
N PHE A 28 -6.78 0.89 -4.51
CA PHE A 28 -5.73 1.16 -5.50
C PHE A 28 -6.06 0.59 -6.88
N LYS A 29 -6.55 -0.65 -6.91
CA LYS A 29 -6.92 -1.31 -8.14
C LYS A 29 -8.03 -0.54 -8.87
N SER A 30 -9.08 -0.13 -8.16
CA SER A 30 -10.22 0.60 -8.72
C SER A 30 -9.79 1.93 -9.37
N LEU A 31 -8.90 2.69 -8.72
CA LEU A 31 -8.36 3.93 -9.28
C LEU A 31 -7.52 3.66 -10.55
N LEU A 32 -6.72 2.60 -10.55
CA LEU A 32 -5.91 2.23 -11.71
C LEU A 32 -6.76 1.69 -12.87
N GLU A 33 -7.89 1.03 -12.59
CA GLU A 33 -8.88 0.66 -13.61
C GLU A 33 -9.48 1.89 -14.29
N GLN A 34 -9.78 2.96 -13.53
CA GLN A 34 -10.24 4.23 -14.10
C GLN A 34 -9.18 4.86 -15.01
N ILE A 35 -7.93 4.96 -14.55
CA ILE A 35 -6.81 5.49 -15.34
C ILE A 35 -6.54 4.65 -16.60
N ALA A 36 -6.71 3.33 -16.50
CA ALA A 36 -6.61 2.43 -17.65
C ALA A 36 -7.76 2.63 -18.65
N GLY A 37 -8.99 2.87 -18.16
CA GLY A 37 -10.14 3.22 -18.98
C GLY A 37 -9.96 4.53 -19.77
N GLU A 38 -9.16 5.45 -19.25
CA GLU A 38 -8.73 6.68 -19.93
C GLU A 38 -7.59 6.44 -20.95
N GLY A 39 -7.06 5.22 -21.07
CA GLY A 39 -5.92 4.90 -21.94
C GLY A 39 -4.56 5.41 -21.43
N ARG A 40 -4.51 5.90 -20.18
CA ARG A 40 -3.34 6.58 -19.60
C ARG A 40 -2.42 5.65 -18.81
N LEU A 41 -2.85 4.42 -18.53
CA LEU A 41 -1.99 3.45 -17.87
C LEU A 41 -0.95 2.87 -18.84
N LYS A 42 0.32 2.87 -18.44
CA LYS A 42 1.47 2.35 -19.20
C LYS A 42 1.59 0.83 -19.08
N ARG A 43 1.06 0.23 -18.00
CA ARG A 43 1.28 -1.16 -17.59
C ARG A 43 -0.06 -1.87 -17.34
N ASP A 44 0.00 -3.16 -17.03
CA ASP A 44 -1.16 -3.92 -16.57
C ASP A 44 -1.70 -3.35 -15.24
N VAL A 45 -3.02 -3.32 -15.10
CA VAL A 45 -3.72 -2.78 -13.93
C VAL A 45 -3.33 -3.51 -12.66
N LYS A 46 -3.37 -4.85 -12.69
CA LYS A 46 -3.10 -5.67 -11.51
C LYS A 46 -1.64 -5.52 -11.07
N ALA A 47 -0.71 -5.59 -12.01
CA ALA A 47 0.72 -5.39 -11.73
C ALA A 47 0.98 -3.99 -11.14
N SER A 48 0.33 -2.95 -11.68
CA SER A 48 0.44 -1.58 -11.19
C SER A 48 -0.11 -1.43 -9.76
N ALA A 49 -1.27 -2.04 -9.47
CA ALA A 49 -1.87 -2.01 -8.14
C ALA A 49 -1.00 -2.73 -7.11
N GLN A 50 -0.42 -3.88 -7.48
CA GLN A 50 0.51 -4.62 -6.63
C GLN A 50 1.80 -3.84 -6.37
N ALA A 51 2.34 -3.14 -7.37
CA ALA A 51 3.52 -2.29 -7.19
C ALA A 51 3.24 -1.10 -6.27
N LEU A 52 2.10 -0.43 -6.45
CA LEU A 52 1.67 0.68 -5.59
C LEU A 52 1.45 0.23 -4.14
N TRP A 53 0.81 -0.94 -3.97
CA TRP A 53 0.62 -1.58 -2.67
C TRP A 53 1.96 -1.87 -1.99
N ALA A 54 2.85 -2.58 -2.69
CA ALA A 54 4.15 -2.97 -2.16
C ALA A 54 5.03 -1.77 -1.82
N GLY A 55 5.07 -0.75 -2.68
CA GLY A 55 5.85 0.48 -2.45
C GLY A 55 5.33 1.26 -1.24
N SER A 56 4.02 1.49 -1.15
CA SER A 56 3.41 2.23 -0.04
C SER A 56 3.60 1.49 1.30
N HIS A 57 3.36 0.18 1.33
CA HIS A 57 3.62 -0.64 2.51
C HIS A 57 5.12 -0.68 2.87
N GLY A 58 5.99 -0.74 1.86
CA GLY A 58 7.45 -0.73 2.05
C GLY A 58 7.92 0.51 2.78
N VAL A 59 7.49 1.70 2.33
CA VAL A 59 7.83 2.98 2.97
C VAL A 59 7.41 2.98 4.44
N VAL A 60 6.15 2.65 4.73
CA VAL A 60 5.62 2.65 6.11
C VAL A 60 6.32 1.62 6.97
N SER A 61 6.48 0.39 6.48
CA SER A 61 7.14 -0.71 7.19
C SER A 61 8.58 -0.36 7.53
N LEU A 62 9.33 0.22 6.60
CA LEU A 62 10.72 0.61 6.82
C LEU A 62 10.84 1.73 7.86
N LEU A 63 10.00 2.76 7.78
CA LEU A 63 10.01 3.86 8.75
C LEU A 63 9.66 3.41 10.17
N ILE A 64 8.81 2.38 10.32
CA ILE A 64 8.46 1.81 11.63
C ILE A 64 9.55 0.86 12.14
N THR A 65 10.03 -0.04 11.29
CA THR A 65 10.88 -1.17 11.70
C THR A 65 12.37 -0.87 11.65
N LYS A 66 12.79 0.19 10.95
CA LYS A 66 14.18 0.61 10.77
C LYS A 66 14.39 2.07 11.19
N PRO A 67 14.06 2.45 12.44
CA PRO A 67 14.19 3.84 12.91
C PRO A 67 15.65 4.29 13.04
N TYR A 68 16.61 3.36 13.02
CA TYR A 68 18.05 3.63 13.15
C TYR A 68 18.74 3.91 11.82
N PHE A 69 18.07 3.67 10.69
CA PHE A 69 18.64 3.95 9.39
C PHE A 69 18.52 5.45 9.11
N ASP A 70 19.55 6.02 8.51
CA ASP A 70 19.62 7.45 8.15
C ASP A 70 18.76 7.70 6.90
N TRP A 71 17.44 7.61 7.07
CA TRP A 71 16.48 7.92 6.03
C TRP A 71 16.54 9.41 5.70
N ALA A 72 16.22 9.75 4.45
CA ALA A 72 15.84 11.12 4.12
C ALA A 72 14.63 11.56 4.97
N GLU A 73 14.33 12.86 4.92
CA GLU A 73 13.10 13.39 5.53
C GLU A 73 11.89 12.54 5.09
N ARG A 74 11.00 12.26 6.05
CA ARG A 74 9.94 11.25 5.91
C ARG A 74 9.05 11.52 4.69
N GLN A 75 8.59 12.76 4.54
CA GLN A 75 7.72 13.14 3.43
C GLN A 75 8.49 13.07 2.11
N LEU A 76 9.72 13.58 2.08
CA LEU A 76 10.57 13.50 0.89
C LEU A 76 10.79 12.05 0.43
N PHE A 77 11.04 11.12 1.34
CA PHE A 77 11.20 9.70 1.01
C PHE A 77 9.92 9.09 0.43
N ALA A 78 8.78 9.38 1.06
CA ALA A 78 7.48 8.89 0.61
C ALA A 78 7.13 9.43 -0.79
N ASP A 79 7.28 10.74 -0.99
CA ASP A 79 7.00 11.41 -2.27
C ASP A 79 7.90 10.86 -3.37
N THR A 80 9.20 10.73 -3.10
CA THR A 80 10.16 10.18 -4.07
C THR A 80 9.76 8.78 -4.54
N MET A 81 9.30 7.93 -3.61
CA MET A 81 8.85 6.58 -3.97
C MET A 81 7.58 6.61 -4.82
N LEU A 82 6.56 7.37 -4.40
CA LEU A 82 5.28 7.44 -5.10
C LEU A 82 5.41 8.09 -6.48
N ASP A 83 6.18 9.17 -6.59
CA ASP A 83 6.46 9.84 -7.87
C ASP A 83 7.16 8.88 -8.84
N SER A 84 8.14 8.12 -8.35
CA SER A 84 8.84 7.11 -9.16
C SER A 84 7.88 6.03 -9.68
N LEU A 85 6.94 5.60 -8.86
CA LEU A 85 5.89 4.65 -9.27
C LEU A 85 4.98 5.29 -10.31
N PHE A 86 4.45 6.49 -10.04
CA PHE A 86 3.51 7.17 -10.92
C PHE A 86 4.13 7.48 -12.28
N GLU A 87 5.38 7.95 -12.33
CA GLU A 87 6.09 8.16 -13.59
C GLU A 87 6.23 6.84 -14.37
N GLY A 88 6.53 5.73 -13.68
CA GLY A 88 6.61 4.40 -14.30
C GLY A 88 5.27 3.84 -14.82
N MET A 89 4.14 4.32 -14.27
CA MET A 89 2.82 3.75 -14.50
C MET A 89 1.90 4.65 -15.35
N ILE A 90 2.01 5.97 -15.30
CA ILE A 90 1.03 6.92 -15.85
C ILE A 90 1.62 7.68 -17.04
N ARG A 91 0.88 7.77 -18.15
CA ARG A 91 1.20 8.64 -19.28
C ARG A 91 0.83 10.09 -18.96
N SER A 92 1.79 11.00 -19.15
CA SER A 92 1.61 12.45 -19.10
C SER A 92 0.91 12.98 -20.35
#